data_AF-A0AAD3CJ03-F1
#
_entry.id   AF-A0AAD3CJ03-F1
#
_cell.length_a   1.000
_cell.length_b   1.000
_cell.length_c   1.000
_cell.angle_alpha   90.00
_cell.angle_beta   90.00
_cell.angle_gamma   90.00
#
_symmetry.space_group_name_H-M   'P 1'
#
loop_
_entity.id
_entity.type
_entity.pdbx_description
1 polymer ?
#
loop_
_entity_poly.entity_id
_entity_poly.type
_entity_poly.pdbx_seq_one_letter_code
_entity_poly.pdbx_strand_id
1 'polypeptide(L)'
;MLQVEVVDETADIFSNVEVGIECSWIEPCLRPTSTIDNETHLSDENIIKARRKILKQLVDKFKQKMQKARNFRRKSFGRDITEARESTSTTSTGSLSISSSNESALSNQNGTTTDIPLIKWRLMQLGIDTGDIHFVEDRVSKEVVGLQQSKDPEEEELHISHVKTGIWQVTVPSVHEDDNESTFFIVTGVSMSDRVDTKKLRRALSKEHSFTRKPKLTMAPQHIAEELAGYISGTMAPILHTVPLKLYLEESLVEDILDMQQHRYNVGSGMFGKCLSIKASLFLDVAKMGNNGDGLTVCPIIQKKRKT
;
A
#
# COMPACT_ATOMS: atom_id res chain seq x y z
N MET A 1 -3.76 48.21 52.74
CA MET A 1 -4.87 47.26 52.52
C MET A 1 -4.31 46.09 51.73
N LEU A 2 -4.19 44.97 52.44
CA LEU A 2 -3.86 43.57 52.09
C LEU A 2 -2.75 43.26 51.06
N GLN A 3 -1.69 42.66 51.62
CA GLN A 3 -0.60 41.94 50.97
C GLN A 3 -1.12 40.67 50.29
N VAL A 4 -0.48 40.28 49.18
CA VAL A 4 -0.71 38.97 48.54
C VAL A 4 0.54 38.12 48.81
N GLU A 5 0.32 37.01 49.52
CA GLU A 5 1.30 35.97 49.81
C GLU A 5 1.59 35.12 48.56
N VAL A 6 2.86 34.77 48.43
CA VAL A 6 3.34 33.69 47.57
C VAL A 6 3.12 32.39 48.35
N VAL A 7 2.35 31.46 47.77
CA VAL A 7 2.30 30.08 48.22
C VAL A 7 2.72 29.19 47.07
N ASP A 8 3.83 28.50 47.29
CA ASP A 8 4.44 27.51 46.42
C ASP A 8 3.98 26.14 46.94
N GLU A 9 3.12 25.44 46.20
CA GLU A 9 2.76 24.05 46.49
C GLU A 9 2.90 23.22 45.21
N THR A 10 3.95 22.41 45.20
CA THR A 10 4.21 21.32 44.29
C THR A 10 3.21 20.19 44.52
N ALA A 11 2.48 19.78 43.48
CA ALA A 11 1.89 18.45 43.39
C ALA A 11 1.90 17.97 41.92
N ASP A 12 2.64 16.89 41.68
CA ASP A 12 2.59 16.06 40.49
C ASP A 12 1.16 15.62 40.19
N ILE A 13 0.73 15.71 38.92
CA ILE A 13 -0.15 14.73 38.25
C ILE A 13 0.06 14.89 36.74
N PHE A 14 0.47 13.80 36.09
CA PHE A 14 0.40 13.60 34.65
C PHE A 14 -1.06 13.70 34.20
N SER A 15 -1.38 14.69 33.36
CA SER A 15 -2.64 14.71 32.61
C SER A 15 -2.38 14.79 31.11
N ASN A 16 -2.85 13.73 30.44
CA ASN A 16 -3.01 13.53 29.02
C ASN A 16 -3.32 14.81 28.23
N VAL A 17 -2.53 15.11 27.21
CA VAL A 17 -2.91 16.02 26.13
C VAL A 17 -3.38 15.16 24.95
N GLU A 18 -4.69 14.95 24.87
CA GLU A 18 -5.38 14.60 23.63
C GLU A 18 -5.30 15.81 22.69
N VAL A 19 -4.60 15.67 21.57
CA VAL A 19 -4.73 16.61 20.45
C VAL A 19 -5.70 16.01 19.47
N GLY A 20 -6.99 16.30 19.66
CA GLY A 20 -8.01 16.13 18.63
C GLY A 20 -7.85 17.23 17.58
N ILE A 21 -7.56 16.84 16.34
CA ILE A 21 -7.64 17.75 15.20
C ILE A 21 -8.91 17.38 14.44
N GLU A 22 -10.00 18.08 14.76
CA GLU A 22 -11.13 18.21 13.85
C GLU A 22 -10.77 19.24 12.78
N CYS A 23 -10.71 18.82 11.52
CA CYS A 23 -10.69 19.72 10.37
C CYS A 23 -12.08 19.75 9.75
N SER A 24 -12.92 20.66 10.21
CA SER A 24 -14.15 21.06 9.54
C SER A 24 -13.85 22.20 8.55
N TRP A 25 -14.42 22.04 7.35
CA TRP A 25 -14.50 22.92 6.19
C TRP A 25 -14.58 24.43 6.50
N ILE A 26 -14.05 25.26 5.58
CA ILE A 26 -14.63 26.53 5.11
C ILE A 26 -13.72 27.13 4.01
N GLU A 27 -14.22 27.22 2.77
CA GLU A 27 -14.01 28.40 1.90
C GLU A 27 -15.03 29.47 2.31
N PRO A 28 -14.75 30.78 2.19
CA PRO A 28 -15.35 31.47 1.04
C PRO A 28 -14.55 32.67 0.49
N CYS A 29 -15.00 33.09 -0.70
CA CYS A 29 -14.66 34.28 -1.46
C CYS A 29 -14.56 35.59 -0.65
N LEU A 30 -13.63 36.47 -1.02
CA LEU A 30 -13.65 37.89 -0.62
C LEU A 30 -13.47 38.81 -1.84
N ARG A 31 -14.47 39.67 -2.07
CA ARG A 31 -14.31 40.99 -2.71
C ARG A 31 -13.87 42.00 -1.65
N PRO A 32 -13.16 43.08 -2.00
CA PRO A 32 -12.70 44.06 -1.03
C PRO A 32 -13.70 45.21 -0.87
N THR A 33 -13.98 45.59 0.37
CA THR A 33 -14.52 46.89 0.74
C THR A 33 -13.79 47.43 1.96
N SER A 34 -13.20 48.62 1.77
CA SER A 34 -12.98 49.72 2.73
C SER A 34 -12.17 49.52 4.02
N THR A 35 -10.96 50.10 4.00
CA THR A 35 -10.37 51.12 4.91
C THR A 35 -10.27 50.93 6.43
N ILE A 36 -9.05 51.27 6.94
CA ILE A 36 -8.65 51.75 8.30
C ILE A 36 -8.40 50.59 9.29
N ASP A 37 -7.27 50.41 10.01
CA ASP A 37 -6.27 51.32 10.58
C ASP A 37 -4.87 50.67 10.71
N ASN A 38 -3.84 51.51 10.80
CA ASN A 38 -2.44 51.17 11.10
C ASN A 38 -2.30 50.64 12.54
N GLU A 39 -1.69 49.46 12.74
CA GLU A 39 -0.78 49.22 13.87
C GLU A 39 0.04 47.92 13.72
N THR A 40 1.35 48.05 13.93
CA THR A 40 2.37 47.00 14.17
C THR A 40 2.69 45.98 13.06
N HIS A 41 3.38 46.46 12.02
CA HIS A 41 4.28 45.64 11.18
C HIS A 41 5.52 45.19 12.01
N LEU A 42 5.34 44.25 12.94
CA LEU A 42 6.44 43.42 13.43
C LEU A 42 6.68 42.32 12.40
N SER A 43 7.84 42.39 11.76
CA SER A 43 8.10 41.79 10.45
C SER A 43 7.74 40.31 10.33
N ASP A 44 6.89 40.00 9.34
CA ASP A 44 6.63 38.65 8.82
C ASP A 44 7.92 37.86 8.58
N GLU A 45 9.03 38.56 8.34
CA GLU A 45 10.35 37.98 8.16
C GLU A 45 10.85 37.17 9.38
N ASN A 46 10.53 37.59 10.61
CA ASN A 46 10.91 36.86 11.82
C ASN A 46 10.09 35.58 12.00
N ILE A 47 8.81 35.62 11.65
CA ILE A 47 7.93 34.44 11.67
C ILE A 47 8.37 33.45 10.58
N ILE A 48 8.69 33.93 9.38
CA ILE A 48 9.21 33.10 8.29
C ILE A 48 10.57 32.47 8.67
N LYS A 49 11.47 33.22 9.31
CA LYS A 49 12.75 32.69 9.84
C LYS A 49 12.53 31.63 10.91
N ALA A 50 11.59 31.83 11.84
CA ALA A 50 11.25 30.85 12.86
C ALA A 50 10.69 29.56 12.24
N ARG A 51 9.76 29.66 11.29
CA ARG A 51 9.19 28.50 10.57
C ARG A 51 10.25 27.73 9.79
N ARG A 52 11.15 28.41 9.08
CA ARG A 52 12.28 27.77 8.37
C ARG A 52 13.22 27.04 9.33
N LYS A 53 13.47 27.62 10.51
CA LYS A 53 14.32 27.00 11.55
C LYS A 53 13.68 25.72 12.10
N ILE A 54 12.38 25.73 12.39
CA ILE A 54 11.63 24.56 12.86
C ILE A 54 11.63 23.46 11.79
N LEU A 55 11.35 23.81 10.52
CA LEU A 55 11.34 22.85 9.42
C LEU A 55 12.71 22.19 9.25
N LYS A 56 13.80 22.97 9.31
CA LYS A 56 15.17 22.43 9.24
C LYS A 56 15.47 21.45 10.38
N GLN A 57 15.07 21.77 11.61
CA GLN A 57 15.24 20.87 12.76
C GLN A 57 14.46 19.55 12.60
N LEU A 58 13.26 19.60 12.02
CA LEU A 58 12.47 18.40 11.75
C LEU A 58 13.13 17.51 10.68
N VAL A 59 13.61 18.11 9.59
CA VAL A 59 14.34 17.38 8.54
C VAL A 59 15.61 16.74 9.08
N ASP A 60 16.38 17.46 9.92
CA ASP A 60 17.61 16.93 10.50
C ASP A 60 17.32 15.77 11.48
N LYS A 61 16.28 15.88 12.32
CA LYS A 61 15.82 14.77 13.17
C LYS A 61 15.40 13.55 12.35
N PHE A 62 14.70 13.75 11.23
CA PHE A 62 14.30 12.66 10.34
C PHE A 62 15.51 11.97 9.70
N LYS A 63 16.48 12.73 9.19
CA LYS A 63 17.75 12.20 8.65
C LYS A 63 18.51 11.38 9.69
N GLN A 64 18.59 11.86 10.94
CA GLN A 64 19.23 11.11 12.03
C GLN A 64 18.51 9.79 12.33
N LYS A 65 17.17 9.78 12.37
CA LYS A 65 16.39 8.53 12.54
C LYS A 65 16.64 7.54 11.41
N MET A 66 16.62 8.00 10.16
CA MET A 66 16.91 7.17 8.99
C MET A 66 18.34 6.60 9.01
N GLN A 67 19.32 7.40 9.41
CA GLN A 67 20.71 6.93 9.54
C GLN A 67 20.86 5.89 10.65
N LYS A 68 20.19 6.08 11.80
CA LYS A 68 20.15 5.08 12.88
C LYS A 68 19.53 3.77 12.41
N ALA A 69 18.42 3.82 11.67
CA ALA A 69 17.77 2.64 11.10
C ALA A 69 18.68 1.90 10.09
N ARG A 70 19.41 2.63 9.24
CA ARG A 70 20.42 2.04 8.33
C ARG A 70 21.57 1.37 9.08
N ASN A 71 22.09 2.01 10.13
CA ASN A 71 23.17 1.44 10.94
C ASN A 71 22.71 0.20 11.72
N PHE A 72 21.45 0.18 12.18
CA PHE A 72 20.85 -0.99 12.81
C PHE A 72 20.80 -2.18 11.83
N ARG A 73 20.31 -1.97 10.60
CA ARG A 73 20.29 -3.01 9.55
C ARG A 73 21.67 -3.54 9.19
N ARG A 74 22.70 -2.68 9.14
CA ARG A 74 24.08 -3.11 8.88
C ARG A 74 24.65 -3.97 10.01
N LYS A 75 24.31 -3.67 11.26
CA LYS A 75 24.76 -4.46 12.42
C LYS A 75 24.03 -5.80 12.54
N SER A 76 22.76 -5.88 12.14
CA SER A 76 22.00 -7.12 12.18
C SER A 76 22.45 -8.12 11.10
N PHE A 77 22.80 -7.65 9.89
CA PHE A 77 23.27 -8.53 8.81
C PHE A 77 24.76 -8.89 8.86
N GLY A 78 25.57 -8.16 9.63
CA GLY A 78 27.03 -8.39 9.70
C GLY A 78 27.46 -9.51 10.64
N ARG A 79 26.57 -10.08 11.45
CA ARG A 79 26.92 -11.17 12.39
C ARG A 79 26.80 -12.57 11.78
N ASP A 80 25.95 -12.77 10.78
CA ASP A 80 25.64 -14.12 10.29
C ASP A 80 26.64 -14.64 9.24
N ILE A 81 27.54 -13.79 8.72
CA ILE A 81 28.50 -14.18 7.67
C ILE A 81 29.85 -14.68 8.23
N THR A 82 30.14 -14.41 9.51
CA THR A 82 31.42 -14.79 10.13
C THR A 82 31.46 -16.18 10.76
N GLU A 83 30.32 -16.87 10.92
CA GLU A 83 30.27 -18.23 11.50
C GLU A 83 30.17 -19.35 10.45
N ALA A 84 30.05 -19.04 9.16
CA ALA A 84 29.89 -20.03 8.09
C ALA A 84 31.19 -20.41 7.36
N ARG A 85 32.38 -20.07 7.88
CA ARG A 85 33.65 -20.21 7.15
C ARG A 85 34.66 -21.21 7.72
N GLU A 86 34.24 -22.06 8.64
CA GLU A 86 35.09 -23.16 9.18
C GLU A 86 34.42 -24.53 9.06
N SER A 87 33.98 -24.94 7.87
CA SER A 87 33.82 -26.38 7.58
C SER A 87 33.61 -26.59 6.09
N THR A 88 34.62 -27.13 5.40
CA THR A 88 34.54 -28.25 4.44
C THR A 88 35.69 -28.19 3.42
N SER A 89 36.72 -28.98 3.68
CA SER A 89 37.67 -29.46 2.69
C SER A 89 37.56 -30.98 2.66
N THR A 90 36.96 -31.55 1.61
CA THR A 90 37.35 -32.88 1.10
C THR A 90 36.75 -33.14 -0.27
N THR A 91 37.64 -33.62 -1.13
CA THR A 91 37.52 -34.03 -2.52
C THR A 91 36.74 -35.33 -2.68
N SER A 92 35.88 -35.45 -3.69
CA SER A 92 35.81 -36.66 -4.55
C SER A 92 34.97 -36.43 -5.81
N THR A 93 35.53 -36.92 -6.91
CA THR A 93 34.98 -37.05 -8.26
C THR A 93 34.15 -38.34 -8.37
N GLY A 94 32.97 -38.29 -8.98
CA GLY A 94 32.25 -39.50 -9.37
C GLY A 94 30.81 -39.29 -9.89
N SER A 95 30.66 -39.40 -11.21
CA SER A 95 29.54 -40.02 -11.95
C SER A 95 28.07 -39.72 -11.54
N LEU A 96 27.38 -38.96 -12.39
CA LEU A 96 25.93 -38.74 -12.34
C LEU A 96 25.16 -39.86 -13.06
N SER A 97 24.42 -40.65 -12.29
CA SER A 97 23.24 -41.41 -12.72
C SER A 97 21.99 -40.67 -12.23
N ILE A 98 21.07 -40.36 -13.15
CA ILE A 98 19.80 -39.68 -12.86
C ILE A 98 18.82 -40.70 -12.30
N SER A 99 18.44 -40.55 -11.04
CA SER A 99 17.28 -41.22 -10.45
C SER A 99 16.56 -40.27 -9.50
N SER A 100 15.25 -40.14 -9.74
CA SER A 100 14.28 -39.36 -9.00
C SER A 100 14.02 -39.95 -7.62
N SER A 101 14.08 -39.11 -6.58
CA SER A 101 13.51 -39.40 -5.26
C SER A 101 13.02 -38.11 -4.62
N ASN A 102 11.78 -38.16 -4.12
CA ASN A 102 11.17 -37.18 -3.25
C ASN A 102 12.01 -36.99 -1.98
N GLU A 103 12.26 -35.75 -1.56
CA GLU A 103 12.59 -35.43 -0.18
C GLU A 103 11.74 -34.28 0.35
N SER A 104 10.95 -34.66 1.33
CA SER A 104 10.20 -33.88 2.30
C SER A 104 11.11 -33.13 3.29
N ALA A 105 10.62 -31.97 3.72
CA ALA A 105 10.76 -31.40 5.06
C ALA A 105 12.18 -31.31 5.67
N LEU A 106 12.77 -30.12 5.58
CA LEU A 106 13.73 -29.63 6.57
C LEU A 106 13.23 -28.28 7.11
N SER A 107 12.50 -28.36 8.23
CA SER A 107 12.17 -27.23 9.08
C SER A 107 13.40 -26.83 9.90
N ASN A 108 14.13 -25.83 9.44
CA ASN A 108 15.06 -25.10 10.32
C ASN A 108 14.24 -24.14 11.20
N GLN A 109 13.88 -24.61 12.39
CA GLN A 109 13.39 -23.77 13.48
C GLN A 109 14.59 -23.09 14.13
N ASN A 110 14.91 -21.87 13.72
CA ASN A 110 15.76 -20.96 14.48
C ASN A 110 15.36 -19.51 14.16
N GLY A 111 14.76 -18.83 15.15
CA GLY A 111 14.46 -17.40 15.12
C GLY A 111 12.99 -17.04 14.91
N THR A 112 12.20 -17.06 15.99
CA THR A 112 10.82 -16.53 16.01
C THR A 112 10.81 -14.99 16.06
N THR A 113 11.42 -14.33 15.09
CA THR A 113 10.83 -13.06 14.63
C THR A 113 9.60 -13.48 13.86
N THR A 114 8.42 -13.32 14.45
CA THR A 114 7.16 -13.46 13.72
C THR A 114 7.21 -12.46 12.56
N ASP A 115 7.57 -12.94 11.38
CA ASP A 115 7.60 -12.13 10.17
C ASP A 115 6.16 -11.68 9.90
N ILE A 116 5.85 -10.48 10.38
CA ILE A 116 4.57 -9.84 10.13
C ILE A 116 4.50 -9.65 8.61
N PRO A 117 3.47 -10.19 7.93
CA PRO A 117 3.33 -10.01 6.49
C PRO A 117 3.38 -8.52 6.15
N LEU A 118 4.13 -8.15 5.11
CA LEU A 118 4.36 -6.75 4.75
C LEU A 118 3.07 -5.94 4.66
N ILE A 119 2.00 -6.56 4.13
CA ILE A 119 0.68 -5.94 4.03
C ILE A 119 0.06 -5.63 5.40
N LYS A 120 0.19 -6.54 6.37
CA LYS A 120 -0.27 -6.33 7.76
C LYS A 120 0.50 -5.19 8.41
N TRP A 121 1.83 -5.17 8.23
CA TRP A 121 2.66 -4.08 8.73
C TRP A 121 2.25 -2.72 8.13
N ARG A 122 1.98 -2.66 6.81
CA ARG A 122 1.51 -1.45 6.12
C ARG A 122 0.14 -0.98 6.63
N LEU A 123 -0.80 -1.89 6.86
CA LEU A 123 -2.12 -1.57 7.46
C LEU A 123 -1.97 -0.97 8.86
N MET A 124 -1.09 -1.55 9.69
CA MET A 124 -0.79 -0.99 11.01
C MET A 124 -0.17 0.42 10.94
N GLN A 125 0.65 0.71 9.93
CA GLN A 125 1.18 2.08 9.73
C GLN A 125 0.09 3.10 9.37
N LEU A 126 -1.03 2.64 8.80
CA LEU A 126 -2.20 3.48 8.54
C LEU A 126 -3.14 3.60 9.75
N GLY A 127 -2.80 3.00 10.89
CA GLY A 127 -3.64 3.00 12.09
C GLY A 127 -4.88 2.10 11.97
N ILE A 128 -4.91 1.20 11.00
CA ILE A 128 -6.03 0.29 10.79
C ILE A 128 -5.90 -0.89 11.75
N ASP A 129 -6.95 -1.10 12.54
CA ASP A 129 -7.04 -2.27 13.41
C ASP A 129 -7.13 -3.55 12.56
N THR A 130 -6.25 -4.49 12.87
CA THR A 130 -6.15 -5.77 12.15
C THR A 130 -7.24 -6.76 12.54
N GLY A 131 -8.10 -6.44 13.53
CA GLY A 131 -9.23 -7.28 13.93
C GLY A 131 -10.19 -7.63 12.78
N ASP A 132 -10.34 -6.72 11.81
CA ASP A 132 -11.22 -6.89 10.64
C ASP A 132 -10.55 -7.58 9.43
N ILE A 133 -9.29 -8.00 9.59
CA ILE A 133 -8.45 -8.53 8.54
C ILE A 133 -8.05 -9.97 8.87
N HIS A 134 -8.28 -10.88 7.92
CA HIS A 134 -7.93 -12.29 8.08
C HIS A 134 -7.04 -12.75 6.92
N PHE A 135 -6.10 -13.64 7.21
CA PHE A 135 -5.33 -14.32 6.17
C PHE A 135 -5.95 -15.70 5.94
N VAL A 136 -6.66 -15.83 4.82
CA VAL A 136 -7.37 -17.07 4.44
C VAL A 136 -6.55 -17.83 3.41
N GLU A 137 -6.82 -19.13 3.26
CA GLU A 137 -6.20 -19.93 2.21
C GLU A 137 -6.67 -19.47 0.82
N ASP A 138 -5.74 -19.41 -0.13
CA ASP A 138 -6.08 -19.10 -1.52
C ASP A 138 -6.68 -20.33 -2.21
N ARG A 139 -8.00 -20.41 -2.20
CA ARG A 139 -8.76 -21.51 -2.82
C ARG A 139 -9.03 -21.33 -4.32
N VAL A 140 -8.70 -20.17 -4.90
CA VAL A 140 -9.04 -19.83 -6.31
C VAL A 140 -7.83 -19.96 -7.23
N SER A 141 -6.62 -19.79 -6.69
CA SER A 141 -5.39 -20.08 -7.43
C SER A 141 -5.26 -21.59 -7.69
N LYS A 142 -5.30 -21.96 -8.96
CA LYS A 142 -5.30 -23.36 -9.46
C LYS A 142 -4.07 -24.19 -9.08
N GLU A 143 -3.11 -23.63 -8.35
CA GLU A 143 -1.91 -24.32 -7.88
C GLU A 143 -2.16 -25.15 -6.60
N VAL A 144 -3.29 -24.96 -5.91
CA VAL A 144 -3.67 -25.70 -4.69
C VAL A 144 -4.89 -26.60 -4.94
N VAL A 145 -4.94 -27.28 -6.10
CA VAL A 145 -6.03 -28.22 -6.41
C VAL A 145 -5.66 -29.61 -5.90
N GLY A 146 -5.98 -29.88 -4.63
CA GLY A 146 -5.82 -31.20 -4.02
C GLY A 146 -6.58 -31.44 -2.72
N LEU A 147 -7.17 -30.41 -2.10
CA LEU A 147 -7.86 -30.55 -0.81
C LEU A 147 -9.38 -30.42 -0.99
N GLN A 148 -10.09 -31.44 -0.49
CA GLN A 148 -11.54 -31.52 -0.44
C GLN A 148 -12.12 -30.24 0.18
N GLN A 149 -13.07 -29.63 -0.53
CA GLN A 149 -13.84 -28.49 -0.05
C GLN A 149 -14.76 -28.94 1.08
N SER A 150 -14.29 -28.91 2.33
CA SER A 150 -15.19 -28.81 3.47
C SER A 150 -15.76 -27.41 3.47
N LYS A 151 -16.99 -27.25 2.95
CA LYS A 151 -17.76 -26.02 3.11
C LYS A 151 -18.07 -25.86 4.60
N ASP A 152 -17.41 -24.92 5.25
CA ASP A 152 -17.86 -24.47 6.57
C ASP A 152 -19.21 -23.75 6.37
N PRO A 153 -20.27 -24.14 7.10
CA PRO A 153 -21.59 -23.53 6.95
C PRO A 153 -21.62 -22.04 7.32
N GLU A 154 -20.64 -21.53 8.08
CA GLU A 154 -20.51 -20.09 8.38
C GLU A 154 -20.00 -19.25 7.20
N GLU A 155 -19.31 -19.85 6.21
CA GLU A 155 -18.86 -19.13 5.00
C GLU A 155 -20.02 -18.87 4.01
N GLU A 156 -21.17 -19.55 4.13
CA GLU A 156 -22.30 -19.37 3.22
C GLU A 156 -23.08 -18.05 3.43
N GLU A 157 -22.90 -17.36 4.57
CA GLU A 157 -23.53 -16.06 4.82
C GLU A 157 -22.70 -14.86 4.33
N LEU A 158 -21.38 -15.03 4.12
CA LEU A 158 -20.49 -13.95 3.71
C LEU A 158 -20.30 -13.93 2.20
N HIS A 159 -20.72 -12.84 1.56
CA HIS A 159 -20.42 -12.63 0.14
C HIS A 159 -18.95 -12.22 -0.05
N ILE A 160 -18.19 -13.09 -0.71
CA ILE A 160 -16.74 -12.93 -0.88
C ILE A 160 -16.42 -12.78 -2.37
N SER A 161 -15.84 -11.64 -2.73
CA SER A 161 -15.32 -11.38 -4.07
C SER A 161 -13.80 -11.54 -4.11
N HIS A 162 -13.31 -12.42 -5.00
CA HIS A 162 -11.87 -12.60 -5.20
C HIS A 162 -11.36 -11.61 -6.25
N VAL A 163 -10.41 -10.75 -5.87
CA VAL A 163 -9.88 -9.68 -6.71
C VAL A 163 -8.43 -9.97 -7.09
N LYS A 164 -8.13 -9.92 -8.38
CA LYS A 164 -6.75 -9.94 -8.89
C LYS A 164 -6.24 -8.56 -9.24
N THR A 165 -4.93 -8.46 -9.15
CA THR A 165 -4.16 -7.25 -9.41
C THR A 165 -3.45 -7.36 -10.75
N GLY A 166 -3.43 -6.25 -11.50
CA GLY A 166 -2.56 -6.08 -12.67
C GLY A 166 -1.84 -4.74 -12.58
N ILE A 167 -0.51 -4.74 -12.77
CA ILE A 167 0.27 -3.50 -12.87
C ILE A 167 0.52 -3.23 -14.36
N TRP A 168 0.10 -2.05 -14.80
CA TRP A 168 0.15 -1.63 -16.19
C TRP A 168 1.15 -0.50 -16.36
N GLN A 169 1.96 -0.62 -17.41
CA GLN A 169 2.76 0.46 -17.94
C GLN A 169 1.92 1.28 -18.93
N VAL A 170 1.82 2.58 -18.67
CA VAL A 170 1.16 3.55 -19.53
C VAL A 170 2.23 4.40 -20.21
N THR A 171 2.35 4.28 -21.52
CA THR A 171 3.32 5.05 -22.32
C THR A 171 2.58 6.04 -23.20
N VAL A 172 2.85 7.33 -23.00
CA VAL A 172 2.32 8.45 -23.77
C VAL A 172 3.35 8.81 -24.84
N PRO A 173 3.05 8.55 -26.13
CA PRO A 173 3.97 8.89 -27.21
C PRO A 173 4.19 10.41 -27.27
N SER A 174 5.43 10.84 -27.47
CA SER A 174 5.75 12.25 -27.70
C SER A 174 5.08 12.78 -28.98
N VAL A 175 4.80 14.08 -29.02
CA VAL A 175 4.35 14.79 -30.22
C VAL A 175 5.52 15.00 -31.20
N HIS A 176 6.71 15.28 -30.68
CA HIS A 176 7.94 15.48 -31.45
C HIS A 176 8.81 14.22 -31.41
N GLU A 177 9.45 13.87 -32.54
CA GLU A 177 10.31 12.68 -32.62
C GLU A 177 11.52 12.75 -31.68
N ASP A 178 11.89 13.96 -31.25
CA ASP A 178 13.03 14.22 -30.37
C ASP A 178 12.70 14.17 -28.86
N ASP A 179 11.41 14.20 -28.44
CA ASP A 179 11.11 14.11 -27.01
C ASP A 179 10.92 12.67 -26.56
N ASN A 180 11.41 12.38 -25.35
CA ASN A 180 11.24 11.09 -24.71
C ASN A 180 9.75 10.78 -24.46
N GLU A 181 9.36 9.52 -24.73
CA GLU A 181 8.03 9.03 -24.35
C GLU A 181 7.85 9.12 -22.83
N SER A 182 6.72 9.67 -22.38
CA SER A 182 6.40 9.72 -20.95
C SER A 182 5.81 8.39 -20.52
N THR A 183 6.38 7.77 -19.48
CA THR A 183 5.90 6.49 -18.94
C THR A 183 5.55 6.61 -17.46
N PHE A 184 4.40 6.07 -17.09
CA PHE A 184 3.95 5.93 -15.70
C PHE A 184 3.24 4.59 -15.49
N PHE A 185 3.01 4.22 -14.24
CA PHE A 185 2.42 2.94 -13.88
C PHE A 185 1.10 3.14 -13.14
N ILE A 186 0.16 2.22 -13.38
CA ILE A 186 -1.14 2.16 -12.72
C ILE A 186 -1.43 0.72 -12.29
N VAL A 187 -2.40 0.57 -11.40
CA VAL A 187 -2.86 -0.72 -10.91
C VAL A 187 -4.31 -0.92 -11.34
N THR A 188 -4.68 -2.14 -11.68
CA THR A 188 -6.08 -2.54 -11.84
C THR A 188 -6.49 -3.59 -10.83
N GLY A 189 -7.68 -3.46 -10.26
CA GLY A 189 -8.35 -4.48 -9.45
C GLY A 189 -9.60 -4.98 -10.18
N VAL A 190 -9.65 -6.26 -10.52
CA VAL A 190 -10.81 -6.88 -11.19
C VAL A 190 -11.10 -8.25 -10.58
N SER A 191 -12.32 -8.78 -10.74
CA SER A 191 -12.63 -10.15 -10.31
C SER A 191 -11.66 -11.17 -10.93
N MET A 192 -11.31 -12.21 -10.17
CA MET A 192 -10.46 -13.31 -10.64
C MET A 192 -10.92 -13.89 -11.98
N SER A 193 -12.24 -13.96 -12.19
CA SER A 193 -12.84 -14.59 -13.37
C SER A 193 -12.88 -13.69 -14.62
N ASP A 194 -12.57 -12.40 -14.48
CA ASP A 194 -12.73 -11.38 -15.53
C ASP A 194 -11.41 -11.02 -16.20
N ARG A 195 -11.47 -10.27 -17.30
CA ARG A 195 -10.30 -9.74 -18.01
C ARG A 195 -10.43 -8.25 -18.19
N VAL A 196 -9.31 -7.54 -18.03
CA VAL A 196 -9.24 -6.10 -18.27
C VAL A 196 -9.39 -5.81 -19.77
N ASP A 197 -10.36 -4.98 -20.12
CA ASP A 197 -10.55 -4.37 -21.42
C ASP A 197 -9.69 -3.11 -21.52
N THR A 198 -8.56 -3.23 -22.21
CA THR A 198 -7.61 -2.12 -22.40
C THR A 198 -8.20 -0.93 -23.14
N LYS A 199 -9.28 -1.10 -23.93
CA LYS A 199 -9.97 0.02 -24.58
C LYS A 199 -10.77 0.81 -23.56
N LYS A 200 -11.44 0.13 -22.62
CA LYS A 200 -12.15 0.79 -21.53
C LYS A 200 -11.22 1.43 -20.51
N LEU A 201 -10.15 0.73 -20.10
CA LEU A 201 -9.13 1.29 -19.22
C LEU A 201 -8.51 2.56 -19.82
N ARG A 202 -8.19 2.55 -21.12
CA ARG A 202 -7.70 3.74 -21.82
C ARG A 202 -8.69 4.90 -21.79
N ARG A 203 -9.99 4.62 -21.94
CA ARG A 203 -11.04 5.64 -21.85
C ARG A 203 -11.13 6.22 -20.44
N ALA A 204 -11.02 5.39 -19.39
CA ALA A 204 -10.99 5.86 -18.01
C ALA A 204 -9.79 6.79 -17.77
N LEU A 205 -8.59 6.38 -18.17
CA LEU A 205 -7.39 7.22 -18.09
C LEU A 205 -7.55 8.56 -18.81
N SER A 206 -8.15 8.57 -20.00
CA SER A 206 -8.32 9.79 -20.81
C SER A 206 -9.38 10.74 -20.26
N LYS A 207 -10.23 10.31 -19.31
CA LYS A 207 -11.17 11.20 -18.61
C LYS A 207 -10.48 12.00 -17.51
N GLU A 208 -9.45 11.42 -16.89
CA GLU A 208 -8.70 12.02 -15.79
C GLU A 208 -7.49 12.82 -16.28
N HIS A 209 -6.88 12.35 -17.36
CA HIS A 209 -5.66 12.93 -17.90
C HIS A 209 -5.88 13.37 -19.35
N SER A 210 -5.45 14.59 -19.63
CA SER A 210 -5.37 15.09 -21.01
C SER A 210 -4.09 14.56 -21.65
N PHE A 211 -4.23 13.59 -22.55
CA PHE A 211 -3.09 13.09 -23.33
C PHE A 211 -3.05 13.76 -24.70
N THR A 212 -1.87 14.21 -25.11
CA THR A 212 -1.61 14.73 -26.46
C THR A 212 -1.80 13.66 -27.54
N ARG A 213 -1.46 12.41 -27.20
CA ARG A 213 -1.63 11.23 -28.06
C ARG A 213 -2.22 10.07 -27.28
N LYS A 214 -2.87 9.16 -28.00
CA LYS A 214 -3.51 7.98 -27.42
C LYS A 214 -2.45 7.13 -26.67
N PRO A 215 -2.60 6.91 -25.35
CA PRO A 215 -1.60 6.17 -24.59
C PRO A 215 -1.60 4.68 -24.96
N LYS A 216 -0.41 4.09 -24.98
CA LYS A 216 -0.18 2.65 -25.10
C LYS A 216 -0.27 2.04 -23.70
N LEU A 217 -0.94 0.89 -23.61
CA LEU A 217 -1.11 0.14 -22.36
C LEU A 217 -0.51 -1.24 -22.56
N THR A 218 0.45 -1.59 -21.71
CA THR A 218 1.08 -2.92 -21.67
C THR A 218 1.17 -3.37 -20.21
N MET A 219 1.14 -4.67 -19.97
CA MET A 219 1.49 -5.18 -18.63
C MET A 219 2.92 -4.76 -18.30
N ALA A 220 3.16 -4.33 -17.07
CA ALA A 220 4.51 -4.03 -16.63
C ALA A 220 5.36 -5.31 -16.64
N PRO A 221 6.66 -5.22 -17.00
CA PRO A 221 7.59 -6.33 -16.80
C PRO A 221 7.57 -6.81 -15.36
N GLN A 222 7.65 -8.12 -15.14
CA GLN A 222 7.49 -8.72 -13.80
C GLN A 222 8.38 -8.05 -12.74
N HIS A 223 9.68 -7.89 -13.02
CA HIS A 223 10.63 -7.29 -12.07
C HIS A 223 10.24 -5.85 -11.70
N ILE A 224 9.74 -5.06 -12.65
CA ILE A 224 9.26 -3.69 -12.38
C ILE A 224 7.99 -3.73 -11.53
N ALA A 225 7.04 -4.61 -11.86
CA ALA A 225 5.81 -4.78 -11.10
C ALA A 225 6.09 -5.17 -9.64
N GLU A 226 7.01 -6.10 -9.41
CA GLU A 226 7.43 -6.56 -8.08
C GLU A 226 8.15 -5.45 -7.30
N GLU A 227 9.02 -4.67 -7.94
CA GLU A 227 9.70 -3.53 -7.32
C GLU A 227 8.72 -2.44 -6.88
N LEU A 228 7.80 -2.04 -7.77
CA LEU A 228 6.79 -1.03 -7.49
C LEU A 228 5.82 -1.49 -6.39
N ALA A 229 5.38 -2.74 -6.44
CA ALA A 229 4.42 -3.30 -5.48
C ALA A 229 5.06 -3.60 -4.12
N GLY A 230 6.30 -4.09 -4.11
CA GLY A 230 6.91 -4.73 -2.94
C GLY A 230 6.35 -6.12 -2.65
N TYR A 231 5.72 -6.76 -3.64
CA TYR A 231 5.15 -8.10 -3.55
C TYR A 231 5.68 -8.95 -4.68
N ILE A 232 5.74 -10.27 -4.47
CA ILE A 232 6.11 -11.23 -5.51
C ILE A 232 4.92 -11.42 -6.46
N SER A 233 5.20 -11.60 -7.75
CA SER A 233 4.17 -11.90 -8.75
C SER A 233 3.30 -13.09 -8.32
N GLY A 234 1.99 -13.00 -8.56
CA GLY A 234 1.00 -13.96 -8.08
C GLY A 234 0.46 -13.71 -6.67
N THR A 235 1.15 -12.91 -5.85
CA THR A 235 0.70 -12.61 -4.47
C THR A 235 0.31 -11.14 -4.25
N MET A 236 0.36 -10.31 -5.30
CA MET A 236 0.15 -8.86 -5.24
C MET A 236 -1.27 -8.46 -4.82
N ALA A 237 -1.38 -7.74 -3.69
CA ALA A 237 -2.57 -6.93 -3.40
C ALA A 237 -2.72 -5.79 -4.41
N PRO A 238 -3.95 -5.30 -4.68
CA PRO A 238 -4.17 -4.09 -5.48
C PRO A 238 -3.99 -2.80 -4.67
N ILE A 239 -3.65 -2.91 -3.40
CA ILE A 239 -3.48 -1.82 -2.43
C ILE A 239 -2.12 -1.93 -1.75
N LEU A 240 -1.72 -0.86 -1.06
CA LEU A 240 -0.55 -0.83 -0.18
C LEU A 240 0.75 -1.20 -0.87
N HIS A 241 1.01 -0.67 -2.06
CA HIS A 241 2.28 -0.87 -2.77
C HIS A 241 3.45 -0.10 -2.13
N THR A 242 4.68 -0.48 -2.49
CA THR A 242 5.88 0.27 -2.07
C THR A 242 5.86 1.67 -2.64
N VAL A 243 5.52 1.79 -3.91
CA VAL A 243 5.28 3.05 -4.59
C VAL A 243 3.77 3.29 -4.64
N PRO A 244 3.27 4.45 -4.18
CA PRO A 244 1.90 4.88 -4.43
C PRO A 244 1.52 4.80 -5.91
N LEU A 245 0.64 3.86 -6.27
CA LEU A 245 0.11 3.72 -7.62
C LEU A 245 -1.41 3.91 -7.60
N LYS A 246 -1.94 4.58 -8.63
CA LYS A 246 -3.38 4.78 -8.77
C LYS A 246 -4.06 3.46 -9.13
N LEU A 247 -5.08 3.09 -8.36
CA LEU A 247 -5.88 1.89 -8.55
C LEU A 247 -7.12 2.20 -9.39
N TYR A 248 -7.28 1.53 -10.51
CA TYR A 248 -8.50 1.45 -11.29
C TYR A 248 -9.26 0.17 -10.90
N LEU A 249 -10.34 0.31 -10.15
CA LEU A 249 -11.16 -0.80 -9.66
C LEU A 249 -12.40 -0.98 -10.54
N GLU A 250 -12.72 -2.23 -10.88
CA GLU A 250 -13.93 -2.54 -11.63
C GLU A 250 -15.20 -2.12 -10.86
N GLU A 251 -16.10 -1.44 -11.57
CA GLU A 251 -17.36 -0.91 -11.04
C GLU A 251 -18.25 -1.99 -10.41
N SER A 252 -18.36 -3.17 -11.05
CA SER A 252 -19.21 -4.25 -10.53
C SER A 252 -18.77 -4.77 -9.16
N LEU A 253 -17.48 -4.64 -8.80
CA LEU A 253 -17.01 -5.02 -7.46
C LEU A 253 -17.58 -4.08 -6.39
N VAL A 254 -17.80 -2.80 -6.74
CA VAL A 254 -18.33 -1.79 -5.82
C VAL A 254 -19.85 -1.84 -5.73
N GLU A 255 -20.53 -2.13 -6.84
CA GLU A 255 -21.98 -2.33 -6.86
C GLU A 255 -22.40 -3.42 -5.84
N ASP A 256 -21.67 -4.53 -5.79
CA ASP A 256 -21.91 -5.63 -4.85
C ASP A 256 -21.84 -5.20 -3.35
N ILE A 257 -21.11 -4.12 -3.03
CA ILE A 257 -20.99 -3.61 -1.65
C ILE A 257 -22.29 -2.94 -1.21
N LEU A 258 -22.91 -2.17 -2.10
CA LEU A 258 -24.11 -1.39 -1.76
C LEU A 258 -25.28 -2.30 -1.42
N ASP A 259 -25.31 -3.48 -2.03
CA ASP A 259 -26.37 -4.46 -1.84
C ASP A 259 -26.14 -5.37 -0.62
N MET A 260 -24.92 -5.43 -0.08
CA MET A 260 -24.54 -6.43 0.93
C MET A 260 -23.71 -5.83 2.07
N GLN A 261 -24.32 -5.71 3.26
CA GLN A 261 -23.67 -5.15 4.47
C GLN A 261 -22.41 -5.89 4.93
N GLN A 262 -22.20 -7.15 4.51
CA GLN A 262 -21.06 -7.98 4.92
C GLN A 262 -20.16 -8.40 3.75
N HIS A 263 -20.08 -7.61 2.67
CA HIS A 263 -19.20 -7.93 1.55
C HIS A 263 -17.70 -7.89 1.96
N ARG A 264 -16.93 -8.91 1.55
CA ARG A 264 -15.48 -8.97 1.75
C ARG A 264 -14.74 -9.20 0.44
N TYR A 265 -13.55 -8.63 0.35
CA TYR A 265 -12.62 -8.93 -0.73
C TYR A 265 -11.54 -9.88 -0.27
N ASN A 266 -11.30 -10.92 -1.07
CA ASN A 266 -10.11 -11.74 -0.98
C ASN A 266 -9.13 -11.25 -2.05
N VAL A 267 -8.03 -10.63 -1.60
CA VAL A 267 -6.99 -10.06 -2.46
C VAL A 267 -5.63 -10.70 -2.18
N GLY A 268 -4.64 -10.47 -3.06
CA GLY A 268 -3.27 -10.95 -2.81
C GLY A 268 -2.73 -10.47 -1.46
N SER A 269 -2.01 -11.34 -0.73
CA SER A 269 -1.53 -11.04 0.62
C SER A 269 -0.04 -10.68 0.71
N GLY A 270 0.69 -10.81 -0.40
CA GLY A 270 2.16 -10.85 -0.41
C GLY A 270 2.75 -12.19 0.05
N MET A 271 1.92 -13.20 0.33
CA MET A 271 2.32 -14.56 0.73
C MET A 271 1.73 -15.60 -0.22
N PHE A 272 2.49 -16.65 -0.54
CA PHE A 272 2.01 -17.77 -1.34
C PHE A 272 0.95 -18.59 -0.59
N GLY A 273 -0.08 -19.06 -1.30
CA GLY A 273 -1.17 -19.88 -0.76
C GLY A 273 -2.11 -19.15 0.21
N LYS A 274 -1.99 -17.82 0.36
CA LYS A 274 -2.82 -17.02 1.25
C LYS A 274 -3.38 -15.79 0.55
N CYS A 275 -4.63 -15.48 0.83
CA CYS A 275 -5.26 -14.20 0.49
C CYS A 275 -5.47 -13.35 1.73
N LEU A 276 -5.44 -12.03 1.55
CA LEU A 276 -5.93 -11.07 2.51
C LEU A 276 -7.45 -10.98 2.34
N SER A 277 -8.20 -11.41 3.35
CA SER A 277 -9.64 -11.19 3.44
C SER A 277 -9.89 -9.90 4.22
N ILE A 278 -10.51 -8.92 3.58
CA ILE A 278 -10.75 -7.58 4.14
C ILE A 278 -12.19 -7.13 3.84
N LYS A 279 -12.83 -6.44 4.78
CA LYS A 279 -14.15 -5.81 4.54
C LYS A 279 -14.06 -4.86 3.35
N ALA A 280 -15.07 -4.88 2.50
CA ALA A 280 -15.05 -4.12 1.25
C ALA A 280 -14.97 -2.60 1.47
N SER A 281 -15.70 -2.10 2.47
CA SER A 281 -15.63 -0.69 2.89
C SER A 281 -14.21 -0.29 3.30
N LEU A 282 -13.60 -1.08 4.19
CA LEU A 282 -12.23 -0.84 4.66
C LEU A 282 -11.21 -0.91 3.51
N PHE A 283 -11.38 -1.84 2.57
CA PHE A 283 -10.53 -1.91 1.38
C PHE A 283 -10.60 -0.64 0.53
N LEU A 284 -11.81 -0.10 0.31
CA LEU A 284 -12.00 1.13 -0.46
C LEU A 284 -11.37 2.33 0.25
N ASP A 285 -11.47 2.39 1.58
CA ASP A 285 -10.83 3.46 2.36
C ASP A 285 -9.31 3.39 2.27
N VAL A 286 -8.73 2.20 2.40
CA VAL A 286 -7.29 1.98 2.19
C VAL A 286 -6.85 2.37 0.78
N ALA A 287 -7.63 1.98 -0.24
CA ALA A 287 -7.32 2.30 -1.63
C ALA A 287 -7.30 3.81 -1.89
N LYS A 288 -8.23 4.57 -1.30
CA LYS A 288 -8.27 6.04 -1.42
C LYS A 288 -7.09 6.73 -0.74
N MET A 289 -6.64 6.19 0.40
CA MET A 289 -5.49 6.74 1.15
C MET A 289 -4.16 6.60 0.38
N GLY A 290 -4.07 5.66 -0.56
CA GLY A 290 -2.84 5.31 -1.27
C GLY A 290 -2.18 6.44 -2.07
N ASN A 291 -2.85 7.57 -2.34
CA ASN A 291 -2.29 8.68 -3.13
C ASN A 291 -2.94 10.05 -2.82
N ASN A 292 -2.80 10.57 -1.59
CA ASN A 292 -3.37 11.88 -1.18
C ASN A 292 -4.88 12.05 -1.49
N GLY A 293 -5.66 10.95 -1.48
CA GLY A 293 -7.09 10.97 -1.80
C GLY A 293 -7.46 10.71 -3.26
N ASP A 294 -6.49 10.69 -4.19
CA ASP A 294 -6.68 10.32 -5.62
C ASP A 294 -6.14 8.91 -5.93
N GLY A 295 -6.11 8.04 -4.92
CA GLY A 295 -5.56 6.68 -5.04
C GLY A 295 -6.46 5.68 -5.76
N LEU A 296 -7.75 6.00 -5.93
CA LEU A 296 -8.77 5.08 -6.42
C LEU A 296 -9.68 5.73 -7.46
N THR A 297 -9.83 5.05 -8.59
CA THR A 297 -10.86 5.32 -9.61
C THR A 297 -11.73 4.08 -9.78
N VAL A 298 -13.03 4.23 -9.57
CA VAL A 298 -14.02 3.18 -9.88
C VAL A 298 -14.51 3.39 -11.31
N CYS A 299 -14.35 2.39 -12.18
CA CYS A 299 -14.78 2.49 -13.56
C CYS A 299 -14.98 1.13 -14.22
N PRO A 300 -15.81 1.06 -15.28
CA PRO A 300 -16.02 -0.18 -16.00
C PRO A 300 -14.79 -0.46 -16.87
N ILE A 301 -13.95 -1.41 -16.46
CA ILE A 301 -12.71 -1.82 -17.10
C ILE A 301 -12.68 -3.30 -17.52
N ILE A 302 -13.73 -4.09 -17.27
CA ILE A 302 -13.78 -5.49 -17.72
C ILE A 302 -14.34 -5.68 -19.14
N GLN A 303 -13.85 -6.72 -19.82
CA GLN A 303 -14.45 -7.23 -21.04
C GLN A 303 -15.66 -8.11 -20.68
N LYS A 304 -16.88 -7.63 -20.93
CA LYS A 304 -18.09 -8.44 -20.72
C LYS A 304 -17.99 -9.74 -21.53
N LYS A 305 -18.10 -10.89 -20.87
CA LYS A 305 -18.23 -12.18 -21.55
C LYS A 305 -19.48 -12.11 -22.43
N ARG A 306 -19.35 -12.39 -23.73
CA ARG A 306 -20.52 -12.58 -24.59
C ARG A 306 -21.26 -13.79 -24.01
N LYS A 307 -22.53 -13.61 -23.61
CA LYS A 307 -23.41 -14.74 -23.32
C LYS A 307 -23.57 -15.49 -24.65
N THR A 308 -22.91 -16.65 -24.75
CA THR A 308 -23.10 -17.62 -25.83
C THR A 308 -24.32 -18.47 -25.52
#